data_AF-A0A945SBR0-F1
#
_entry.id   AF-A0A945SBR0-F1
#
_cell.length_a   1.000
_cell.length_b   1.000
_cell.length_c   1.000
_cell.angle_alpha   90.00
_cell.angle_beta   90.00
_cell.angle_gamma   90.00
#
_symmetry.space_group_name_H-M   'P 1'
#
loop_
_entity.id
_entity.type
_entity.pdbx_description
1 polymer ?
#
loop_
_entity_poly.entity_id
_entity_poly.type
_entity_poly.pdbx_seq_one_letter_code
_entity_poly.pdbx_strand_id
1 'polypeptide(L)'
;MDIIITQPELKAIVSGFNKVINRTLHLPILHHVHIQPGPEGLVQLTATNMEETLTYNLTGAYGQFDSFLFPFSELKVAAKDMKRNDTLILGSPKDGFIPITAVVNDNSLFKNVPTAPVSEWPVCRKQIPTTMRKLGEFLAAYQKALPFVSTDPVRYVLNCVFFHHAEQVVVGTDGRRLARFSISSPPFEQDVIIPATKVLKNGMLNVELGGIGVLTEDDTQTIEINTPVWSYQARCPEGIYPNYMQVIPEDTGFTGTLSIAPDDLGLVKAAVAQLCSDEAEGLFVYVDVDAVALLSTCVGEDGQRGRVILSSSSAEMECPVANVVNGQFLLDALKAGFDTFRLSEEPRPWLCTGSAEGLHVLMPMRTDVAAGDLAPLIHGTKPEGENTVSAQQTIEAAGTDEQQQANAGSASQHNPNLTLDDPVQELMDAVIGAQEAVKQANSALHGIKGKLKAVEKHYRARDKQFAKSEKVLAQLQQVVNF
;
A
#
# COMPACT_ATOMS: atom_id res chain seq x y z
N MET A 1 -34.75 25.44 9.79
CA MET A 1 -33.62 26.18 9.19
C MET A 1 -32.77 25.20 8.42
N ASP A 2 -32.08 25.71 7.42
CA ASP A 2 -31.50 24.87 6.37
C ASP A 2 -29.97 24.80 6.52
N ILE A 3 -29.43 23.59 6.44
CA ILE A 3 -28.00 23.32 6.42
C ILE A 3 -27.54 23.32 4.97
N ILE A 4 -26.80 24.34 4.59
CA ILE A 4 -26.21 24.49 3.26
C ILE A 4 -24.82 23.86 3.26
N ILE A 5 -24.60 22.93 2.33
CA ILE A 5 -23.32 22.25 2.09
C ILE A 5 -22.92 22.55 0.64
N THR A 6 -21.74 23.16 0.45
CA THR A 6 -21.18 23.41 -0.87
C THR A 6 -20.63 22.13 -1.48
N GLN A 7 -20.47 22.10 -2.81
CA GLN A 7 -19.90 20.92 -3.46
C GLN A 7 -18.49 20.52 -2.95
N PRO A 8 -17.53 21.44 -2.72
CA PRO A 8 -16.22 21.06 -2.20
C PRO A 8 -16.31 20.38 -0.83
N GLU A 9 -17.14 20.91 0.07
CA GLU A 9 -17.40 20.34 1.39
C GLU A 9 -18.05 18.96 1.26
N LEU A 10 -19.08 18.83 0.43
CA LEU A 10 -19.77 17.56 0.22
C LEU A 10 -18.82 16.49 -0.34
N LYS A 11 -17.93 16.85 -1.27
CA LYS A 11 -16.90 15.94 -1.78
C LYS A 11 -15.89 15.53 -0.70
N ALA A 12 -15.48 16.46 0.17
CA ALA A 12 -14.62 16.16 1.30
C ALA A 12 -15.31 15.19 2.28
N ILE A 13 -16.56 15.49 2.67
CA ILE A 13 -17.42 14.67 3.52
C ILE A 13 -17.54 13.25 2.95
N VAL A 14 -17.93 13.12 1.67
CA VAL A 14 -18.09 11.83 1.01
C VAL A 14 -16.77 11.08 0.90
N SER A 15 -15.67 11.74 0.54
CA SER A 15 -14.34 11.13 0.49
C SER A 15 -13.91 10.60 1.86
N GLY A 16 -14.15 11.35 2.93
CA GLY A 16 -13.84 10.95 4.30
C GLY A 16 -14.68 9.78 4.77
N PHE A 17 -16.01 9.93 4.75
CA PHE A 17 -16.93 8.94 5.29
C PHE A 17 -16.93 7.62 4.51
N ASN A 18 -16.57 7.60 3.22
CA ASN A 18 -16.34 6.34 2.48
C ASN A 18 -15.24 5.45 3.09
N LYS A 19 -14.38 6.01 3.95
CA LYS A 19 -13.29 5.28 4.60
C LYS A 19 -13.75 4.58 5.87
N VAL A 20 -14.78 5.11 6.53
CA VAL A 20 -15.37 4.58 7.75
C VAL A 20 -16.60 3.72 7.44
N ILE A 21 -17.53 4.26 6.64
CA ILE A 21 -18.78 3.60 6.24
C ILE A 21 -18.49 2.63 5.09
N ASN A 22 -18.60 1.33 5.37
CA ASN A 22 -18.47 0.28 4.36
C ASN A 22 -19.78 -0.49 4.18
N ARG A 23 -19.98 -1.11 3.00
CA ARG A 23 -21.20 -1.86 2.67
C ARG A 23 -21.36 -3.18 3.43
N THR A 24 -20.29 -3.64 4.06
CA THR A 24 -20.27 -4.90 4.82
C THR A 24 -20.70 -4.71 6.28
N LEU A 25 -20.97 -3.48 6.73
CA LEU A 25 -21.48 -3.23 8.06
C LEU A 25 -22.86 -3.88 8.22
N HIS A 26 -23.00 -4.73 9.23
CA HIS A 26 -24.21 -5.51 9.47
C HIS A 26 -25.35 -4.68 10.08
N LEU A 27 -25.03 -3.54 10.71
CA LEU A 27 -26.00 -2.64 11.32
C LEU A 27 -26.39 -1.53 10.32
N PRO A 28 -27.63 -1.50 9.81
CA PRO A 28 -28.05 -0.51 8.81
C PRO A 28 -27.91 0.95 9.26
N ILE A 29 -28.01 1.20 10.57
CA ILE A 29 -27.86 2.53 11.14
C ILE A 29 -26.46 3.11 10.87
N LEU A 30 -25.43 2.28 10.78
CA LEU A 30 -24.05 2.69 10.48
C LEU A 30 -23.84 3.09 9.01
N HIS A 31 -24.86 2.92 8.15
CA HIS A 31 -24.88 3.49 6.80
C HIS A 31 -25.42 4.92 6.77
N HIS A 32 -25.75 5.49 7.93
CA HIS A 32 -26.18 6.87 8.08
C HIS A 32 -25.04 7.75 8.60
N VAL A 33 -25.22 9.05 8.44
CA VAL A 33 -24.42 10.10 9.04
C VAL A 33 -25.26 10.77 10.10
N HIS A 34 -24.73 10.93 11.30
CA HIS A 34 -25.35 11.70 12.36
C HIS A 34 -25.02 13.18 12.18
N ILE A 35 -26.04 14.02 12.01
CA ILE A 35 -25.91 15.46 11.82
C ILE A 35 -26.46 16.14 13.07
N GLN A 36 -25.62 16.92 13.73
CA GLN A 36 -25.96 17.59 15.00
C GLN A 36 -25.36 19.00 15.08
N PRO A 37 -25.91 19.88 15.92
CA PRO A 37 -25.25 21.12 16.30
C PRO A 37 -23.89 20.84 16.97
N GLY A 38 -22.85 21.54 16.53
CA GLY A 38 -21.51 21.51 17.11
C GLY A 38 -21.23 22.71 18.02
N PRO A 39 -20.01 22.77 18.61
CA PRO A 39 -19.56 23.96 19.33
C PRO A 39 -19.45 25.17 18.40
N GLU A 40 -19.55 26.38 18.97
CA GLU A 40 -19.29 27.65 18.26
C GLU A 40 -20.12 27.87 16.98
N GLY A 41 -21.31 27.28 16.91
CA GLY A 41 -22.23 27.43 15.77
C GLY A 41 -21.89 26.55 14.56
N LEU A 42 -20.94 25.62 14.70
CA LEU A 42 -20.62 24.63 13.67
C LEU A 42 -21.73 23.59 13.54
N VAL A 43 -21.78 22.91 12.40
CA VAL A 43 -22.56 21.69 12.21
C VAL A 43 -21.62 20.50 12.16
N GLN A 44 -21.88 19.49 12.98
CA GLN A 44 -21.09 18.26 13.00
C GLN A 44 -21.80 17.16 12.24
N LEU A 45 -21.12 16.65 11.22
CA LEU A 45 -21.53 15.43 10.52
C LEU A 45 -20.62 14.31 10.97
N THR A 46 -21.17 13.19 11.45
CA THR A 46 -20.41 12.10 12.06
C THR A 46 -20.74 10.76 11.43
N ALA A 47 -19.69 10.01 11.09
CA ALA A 47 -19.75 8.63 10.65
C ALA A 47 -18.97 7.73 11.62
N THR A 48 -19.45 6.51 11.86
CA THR A 48 -18.77 5.55 12.74
C THR A 48 -18.96 4.13 12.25
N ASN A 49 -17.97 3.27 12.50
CA ASN A 49 -18.10 1.81 12.41
C ASN A 49 -17.92 1.13 13.77
N MET A 50 -18.08 1.89 14.86
CA MET A 50 -17.86 1.52 16.26
C MET A 50 -16.39 1.37 16.69
N GLU A 51 -15.48 1.07 15.77
CA GLU A 51 -14.03 1.02 16.04
C GLU A 51 -13.35 2.37 15.75
N GLU A 52 -13.83 3.07 14.73
CA GLU A 52 -13.41 4.43 14.40
C GLU A 52 -14.60 5.35 14.17
N THR A 53 -14.45 6.61 14.56
CA THR A 53 -15.43 7.68 14.39
C THR A 53 -14.77 8.87 13.71
N LEU A 54 -15.36 9.33 12.61
CA LEU A 54 -14.88 10.50 11.86
C LEU A 54 -15.98 11.55 11.82
N THR A 55 -15.66 12.76 12.27
CA THR A 55 -16.57 13.90 12.30
C THR A 55 -16.02 15.03 11.42
N TYR A 56 -16.87 15.54 10.54
CA TYR A 56 -16.61 16.76 9.76
C TYR A 56 -17.26 17.95 10.46
N ASN A 57 -16.47 19.00 10.70
CA ASN A 57 -16.91 20.27 11.26
C ASN A 57 -17.24 21.23 10.11
N LEU A 58 -18.53 21.35 9.79
CA LEU A 58 -19.04 22.23 8.76
C LEU A 58 -19.19 23.65 9.31
N THR A 59 -18.47 24.60 8.70
CA THR A 59 -18.49 26.02 9.07
C THR A 59 -19.58 26.77 8.34
N GLY A 60 -20.33 27.62 9.05
CA GLY A 60 -21.37 28.46 8.45
C GLY A 60 -22.34 28.97 9.49
N ALA A 61 -23.13 29.99 9.13
CA ALA A 61 -24.21 30.46 9.99
C ALA A 61 -25.43 29.56 9.83
N TYR A 62 -25.53 28.54 10.69
CA TYR A 62 -26.69 27.66 10.77
C TYR A 62 -27.54 28.07 11.98
N GLY A 63 -28.87 28.08 11.82
CA GLY A 63 -29.74 28.27 12.98
C GLY A 63 -29.79 27.05 13.89
N GLN A 64 -30.60 27.13 14.94
CA GLN A 64 -30.88 25.97 15.77
C GLN A 64 -31.69 24.92 14.99
N PHE A 65 -31.26 23.67 15.08
CA PHE A 65 -31.95 22.49 14.55
C PHE A 65 -31.70 21.30 15.48
N ASP A 66 -32.65 20.37 15.52
CA ASP A 66 -32.51 19.12 16.27
C ASP A 66 -31.60 18.14 15.51
N SER A 67 -30.85 17.32 16.23
CA SER A 67 -30.03 16.28 15.63
C SER A 67 -30.86 15.30 14.79
N PHE A 68 -30.30 14.77 13.70
CA PHE A 68 -30.95 13.77 12.86
C PHE A 68 -29.97 12.86 12.14
N LEU A 69 -30.48 11.75 11.60
CA LEU A 69 -29.70 10.80 10.81
C LEU A 69 -29.99 10.97 9.33
N PHE A 70 -28.93 11.04 8.52
CA PHE A 70 -29.06 11.20 7.08
C PHE A 70 -28.39 10.03 6.34
N PRO A 71 -29.09 9.35 5.41
CA PRO A 71 -28.51 8.23 4.67
C PRO A 71 -27.26 8.65 3.88
N PHE A 72 -26.11 8.00 4.12
CA PHE A 72 -24.87 8.33 3.44
C PHE A 72 -24.95 8.10 1.92
N SER A 73 -25.82 7.20 1.46
CA SER A 73 -26.09 6.98 0.04
C SER A 73 -26.60 8.24 -0.67
N GLU A 74 -27.41 9.05 0.00
CA GLU A 74 -27.99 10.27 -0.59
C GLU A 74 -26.93 11.36 -0.74
N LEU A 75 -26.00 11.50 0.23
CA LEU A 75 -24.84 12.39 0.10
C LEU A 75 -23.95 11.98 -1.07
N LYS A 76 -23.75 10.67 -1.29
CA LYS A 76 -22.98 10.17 -2.43
C LYS A 76 -23.63 10.47 -3.77
N VAL A 77 -24.95 10.33 -3.87
CA VAL A 77 -25.70 10.66 -5.09
C VAL A 77 -25.57 12.16 -5.37
N ALA A 78 -25.84 13.01 -4.37
CA ALA A 78 -25.69 14.45 -4.50
C ALA A 78 -24.26 14.86 -4.94
N ALA A 79 -23.23 14.30 -4.30
CA ALA A 79 -21.84 14.63 -4.62
C ALA A 79 -21.40 14.29 -6.06
N LYS A 80 -22.06 13.30 -6.69
CA LYS A 80 -21.73 12.83 -8.04
C LYS A 80 -22.21 13.82 -9.11
N ASP A 81 -23.37 14.41 -8.91
CA ASP A 81 -24.07 15.20 -9.93
C ASP A 81 -23.79 16.72 -9.79
N MET A 82 -23.22 17.15 -8.66
CA MET A 82 -22.94 18.55 -8.35
C MET A 82 -21.63 19.09 -8.97
N LYS A 83 -21.73 20.26 -9.61
CA LYS A 83 -20.62 21.12 -10.05
C LYS A 83 -20.10 22.01 -8.91
N ARG A 84 -19.02 22.75 -9.16
CA ARG A 84 -18.29 23.51 -8.11
C ARG A 84 -19.14 24.55 -7.37
N ASN A 85 -20.11 25.17 -8.04
CA ASN A 85 -20.95 26.22 -7.47
C ASN A 85 -22.31 25.70 -6.97
N ASP A 86 -22.56 24.40 -7.12
CA ASP A 86 -23.80 23.78 -6.69
C ASP A 86 -23.81 23.63 -5.16
N THR A 87 -25.02 23.67 -4.58
CA THR A 87 -25.24 23.52 -3.14
C THR A 87 -26.27 22.43 -2.85
N LEU A 88 -26.06 21.75 -1.73
CA LEU A 88 -27.02 20.83 -1.14
C LEU A 88 -27.57 21.49 0.11
N ILE A 89 -28.89 21.61 0.16
CA ILE A 89 -29.61 22.21 1.26
C ILE A 89 -30.38 21.10 1.98
N LEU A 90 -30.07 20.87 3.26
CA LEU A 90 -30.79 19.95 4.13
C LEU A 90 -31.71 20.75 5.03
N GLY A 91 -33.02 20.58 4.87
CA GLY A 91 -34.00 21.22 5.75
C GLY A 91 -34.19 20.44 7.05
N SER A 92 -35.06 20.96 7.91
CA SER A 92 -35.35 20.34 9.20
C SER A 92 -36.18 19.05 9.06
N PRO A 93 -35.89 17.99 9.83
CA PRO A 93 -36.69 16.77 9.83
C PRO A 93 -38.16 17.05 10.15
N LYS A 94 -39.07 16.42 9.40
CA LYS A 94 -40.52 16.52 9.61
C LYS A 94 -41.20 15.21 9.18
N ASP A 95 -42.08 14.69 10.02
CA ASP A 95 -42.88 13.48 9.76
C ASP A 95 -42.04 12.24 9.34
N GLY A 96 -40.81 12.12 9.86
CA GLY A 96 -39.89 11.03 9.52
C GLY A 96 -39.12 11.20 8.21
N PHE A 97 -39.18 12.39 7.61
CA PHE A 97 -38.46 12.75 6.39
C PHE A 97 -37.62 14.01 6.57
N ILE A 98 -36.56 14.13 5.78
CA ILE A 98 -35.71 15.31 5.68
C ILE A 98 -35.92 15.89 4.27
N PRO A 99 -36.48 17.11 4.15
CA PRO A 99 -36.54 17.78 2.86
C PRO A 99 -35.13 18.16 2.42
N ILE A 100 -34.78 17.81 1.19
CA ILE A 100 -33.52 18.20 0.56
C ILE A 100 -33.77 18.99 -0.71
N THR A 101 -32.96 20.01 -0.92
CA THR A 101 -32.92 20.79 -2.16
C THR A 101 -31.49 20.78 -2.69
N ALA A 102 -31.26 20.13 -3.84
CA ALA A 102 -30.00 20.24 -4.56
C ALA A 102 -30.14 21.30 -5.64
N VAL A 103 -29.29 22.33 -5.61
CA VAL A 103 -29.23 23.35 -6.65
C VAL A 103 -28.15 22.94 -7.64
N VAL A 104 -28.55 22.44 -8.81
CA VAL A 104 -27.66 21.91 -9.85
C VAL A 104 -27.90 22.67 -11.14
N ASN A 105 -26.88 23.37 -11.66
CA ASN A 105 -27.00 24.21 -12.87
C ASN A 105 -28.18 25.21 -12.78
N ASP A 106 -28.29 25.93 -11.66
CA ASP A 106 -29.37 26.90 -11.37
C ASP A 106 -30.80 26.29 -11.32
N ASN A 107 -30.92 24.96 -11.39
CA ASN A 107 -32.19 24.25 -11.24
C ASN A 107 -32.26 23.63 -9.84
N SER A 108 -33.40 23.79 -9.18
CA SER A 108 -33.63 23.20 -7.86
C SER A 108 -34.31 21.85 -7.98
N LEU A 109 -33.66 20.80 -7.48
CA LEU A 109 -34.22 19.46 -7.34
C LEU A 109 -34.62 19.25 -5.89
N PHE A 110 -35.93 19.08 -5.66
CA PHE A 110 -36.49 18.83 -4.33
C PHE A 110 -36.84 17.36 -4.15
N LYS A 111 -36.50 16.80 -2.98
CA LYS A 111 -36.87 15.43 -2.58
C LYS A 111 -37.03 15.36 -1.07
N ASN A 112 -37.92 14.47 -0.60
CA ASN A 112 -37.98 14.09 0.81
C ASN A 112 -37.24 12.75 1.01
N VAL A 113 -36.32 12.73 1.96
CA VAL A 113 -35.49 11.55 2.27
C VAL A 113 -35.91 10.97 3.62
N PRO A 114 -36.23 9.67 3.73
CA PRO A 114 -36.53 9.04 5.02
C PRO A 114 -35.36 9.17 6.00
N THR A 115 -35.66 9.39 7.28
CA THR A 115 -34.67 9.41 8.37
C THR A 115 -34.99 8.37 9.42
N ALA A 116 -33.95 7.78 10.02
CA ALA A 116 -34.07 6.86 11.14
C ALA A 116 -34.07 7.62 12.49
N PRO A 117 -34.66 7.06 13.56
CA PRO A 117 -34.62 7.68 14.87
C PRO A 117 -33.18 7.84 15.39
N VAL A 118 -32.84 9.03 15.92
CA VAL A 118 -31.51 9.31 16.49
C VAL A 118 -31.19 8.40 17.68
N SER A 119 -32.20 7.91 18.39
CA SER A 119 -32.02 6.95 19.49
C SER A 119 -31.41 5.61 19.07
N GLU A 120 -31.41 5.28 17.77
CA GLU A 120 -30.73 4.09 17.25
C GLU A 120 -29.24 4.33 16.97
N TRP A 121 -28.77 5.58 16.97
CA TRP A 121 -27.38 5.91 16.75
C TRP A 121 -26.51 5.49 17.93
N PRO A 122 -25.39 4.78 17.71
CA PRO A 122 -24.58 4.28 18.80
C PRO A 122 -23.75 5.40 19.44
N VAL A 123 -23.61 5.34 20.76
CA VAL A 123 -22.71 6.22 21.53
C VAL A 123 -21.30 5.63 21.49
N CYS A 124 -20.56 5.92 20.42
CA CYS A 124 -19.19 5.41 20.24
C CYS A 124 -18.10 6.43 20.58
N ARG A 125 -18.45 7.72 20.61
CA ARG A 125 -17.45 8.79 20.76
C ARG A 125 -17.17 9.07 22.23
N LYS A 126 -15.90 8.95 22.63
CA LYS A 126 -15.39 9.31 23.96
C LYS A 126 -14.91 10.75 23.99
N GLN A 127 -14.99 11.42 25.14
CA GLN A 127 -14.39 12.73 25.34
C GLN A 127 -12.91 12.57 25.69
N ILE A 128 -12.03 12.89 24.75
CA ILE A 128 -10.58 12.75 24.91
C ILE A 128 -9.95 14.14 24.85
N PRO A 129 -9.29 14.60 25.92
CA PRO A 129 -8.53 15.85 25.88
C PRO A 129 -7.42 15.78 24.84
N THR A 130 -7.34 16.82 23.99
CA THR A 130 -6.28 16.93 22.99
C THR A 130 -5.36 18.09 23.28
N THR A 131 -4.06 17.89 23.04
CA THR A 131 -3.04 18.94 23.12
C THR A 131 -2.62 19.34 21.70
N MET A 132 -2.43 20.65 21.45
CA MET A 132 -1.90 21.11 20.17
C MET A 132 -0.44 20.67 20.01
N ARG A 133 -0.16 19.92 18.94
CA ARG A 133 1.16 19.37 18.61
C ARG A 133 1.48 19.58 17.12
N LYS A 134 2.75 19.40 16.74
CA LYS A 134 3.22 19.36 15.35
C LYS A 134 2.79 18.06 14.67
N LEU A 135 1.50 17.97 14.35
CA LEU A 135 0.88 16.75 13.87
C LEU A 135 1.46 16.27 12.52
N GLY A 136 1.91 17.21 11.68
CA GLY A 136 2.42 16.89 10.34
C GLY A 136 3.66 15.99 10.34
N GLU A 137 4.59 16.23 11.27
CA GLU A 137 5.80 15.41 11.44
C GLU A 137 5.43 13.97 11.84
N PHE A 138 4.59 13.83 12.87
CA PHE A 138 4.13 12.53 13.33
C PHE A 138 3.35 11.76 12.25
N LEU A 139 2.37 12.39 11.58
CA LEU A 139 1.58 11.72 10.55
C LEU A 139 2.43 11.32 9.34
N ALA A 140 3.44 12.12 8.97
CA ALA A 140 4.38 11.75 7.93
C ALA A 140 5.23 10.54 8.32
N ALA A 141 5.78 10.50 9.54
CA ALA A 141 6.53 9.36 10.05
C ALA A 141 5.65 8.10 10.17
N TYR A 142 4.43 8.24 10.68
CA TYR A 142 3.41 7.19 10.71
C TYR A 142 3.12 6.64 9.31
N GLN A 143 2.90 7.51 8.32
CA GLN A 143 2.64 7.10 6.95
C GLN A 143 3.84 6.39 6.31
N LYS A 144 5.07 6.81 6.63
CA LYS A 144 6.30 6.13 6.21
C LYS A 144 6.49 4.76 6.87
N ALA A 145 6.00 4.56 8.10
CA ALA A 145 6.08 3.28 8.81
C ALA A 145 5.03 2.25 8.34
N LEU A 146 3.90 2.69 7.80
CA LEU A 146 2.80 1.82 7.38
C LEU A 146 3.17 0.66 6.44
N PRO A 147 4.05 0.81 5.43
CA PRO A 147 4.43 -0.30 4.55
C PRO A 147 5.14 -1.44 5.29
N PHE A 148 5.73 -1.17 6.46
CA PHE A 148 6.55 -2.12 7.23
C PHE A 148 5.74 -2.92 8.25
N VAL A 149 4.47 -2.60 8.46
CA VAL A 149 3.59 -3.34 9.39
C VAL A 149 3.16 -4.68 8.76
N SER A 150 2.80 -5.65 9.60
CA SER A 150 2.29 -6.94 9.14
C SER A 150 0.95 -6.81 8.40
N THR A 151 0.72 -7.71 7.46
CA THR A 151 -0.57 -7.88 6.77
C THR A 151 -1.31 -9.13 7.25
N ASP A 152 -0.71 -9.91 8.17
CA ASP A 152 -1.30 -11.12 8.73
C ASP A 152 -2.39 -10.76 9.75
N PRO A 153 -3.67 -11.06 9.50
CA PRO A 153 -4.77 -10.66 10.38
C PRO A 153 -4.66 -11.22 11.81
N VAL A 154 -3.89 -12.30 12.02
CA VAL A 154 -3.68 -12.90 13.35
C VAL A 154 -2.68 -12.08 14.19
N ARG A 155 -1.76 -11.36 13.55
CA ARG A 155 -0.74 -10.53 14.21
C ARG A 155 -1.21 -9.10 14.44
N TYR A 156 -2.38 -8.96 15.05
CA TYR A 156 -3.11 -7.68 15.11
C TYR A 156 -2.33 -6.50 15.73
N VAL A 157 -1.40 -6.75 16.67
CA VAL A 157 -0.47 -5.73 17.18
C VAL A 157 0.55 -5.28 16.12
N LEU A 158 1.11 -6.23 15.36
CA LEU A 158 2.06 -5.93 14.29
C LEU A 158 1.40 -5.40 13.02
N ASN A 159 0.07 -5.49 12.89
CA ASN A 159 -0.70 -4.83 11.83
C ASN A 159 -0.84 -3.31 12.05
N CYS A 160 -0.23 -2.80 13.12
CA CYS A 160 -0.34 -1.42 13.58
C CYS A 160 1.05 -0.78 13.63
N VAL A 161 1.07 0.55 13.62
CA VAL A 161 2.30 1.33 13.81
C VAL A 161 2.44 1.63 15.29
N PHE A 162 3.65 1.48 15.82
CA PHE A 162 3.94 1.75 17.22
C PHE A 162 4.61 3.11 17.39
N PHE A 163 4.10 3.92 18.30
CA PHE A 163 4.82 5.08 18.79
C PHE A 163 5.47 4.73 20.14
N HIS A 164 6.80 4.76 20.18
CA HIS A 164 7.58 4.56 21.40
C HIS A 164 7.96 5.92 21.98
N HIS A 165 7.36 6.28 23.12
CA HIS A 165 7.49 7.61 23.72
C HIS A 165 8.92 7.88 24.22
N ALA A 166 9.52 6.93 24.94
CA ALA A 166 10.85 7.11 25.53
C ALA A 166 11.94 7.36 24.47
N GLU A 167 11.84 6.69 23.33
CA GLU A 167 12.77 6.79 22.22
C GLU A 167 12.36 7.85 21.17
N GLN A 168 11.19 8.46 21.33
CA GLN A 168 10.58 9.43 20.40
C GLN A 168 10.59 8.94 18.95
N VAL A 169 10.17 7.70 18.73
CA VAL A 169 10.20 7.07 17.40
C VAL A 169 8.89 6.43 17.01
N VAL A 170 8.67 6.38 15.70
CA VAL A 170 7.58 5.67 15.05
C VAL A 170 8.14 4.40 14.42
N VAL A 171 7.53 3.26 14.74
CA VAL A 171 8.04 1.93 14.41
C VAL A 171 6.99 1.13 13.64
N GLY A 172 7.41 0.50 12.54
CA GLY A 172 6.64 -0.51 11.83
C GLY A 172 7.46 -1.78 11.67
N THR A 173 6.88 -2.94 11.96
CA THR A 173 7.51 -4.24 11.72
C THR A 173 6.47 -5.31 11.41
N ASP A 174 6.84 -6.25 10.55
CA ASP A 174 6.08 -7.47 10.24
C ASP A 174 6.72 -8.74 10.84
N GLY A 175 7.82 -8.57 11.60
CA GLY A 175 8.65 -9.63 12.17
C GLY A 175 9.75 -10.16 11.25
N ARG A 176 9.84 -9.68 10.00
CA ARG A 176 10.92 -9.98 9.03
C ARG A 176 11.74 -8.74 8.68
N ARG A 177 11.15 -7.57 8.81
CA ARG A 177 11.81 -6.28 8.66
C ARG A 177 11.29 -5.29 9.70
N LEU A 178 12.04 -4.25 9.97
CA LEU A 178 11.67 -3.20 10.91
C LEU A 178 12.09 -1.85 10.37
N ALA A 179 11.21 -0.86 10.38
CA ALA A 179 11.58 0.53 10.17
C ALA A 179 11.31 1.34 11.43
N ARG A 180 12.28 2.17 11.81
CA ARG A 180 12.22 3.11 12.92
C ARG A 180 12.47 4.50 12.36
N PHE A 181 11.54 5.42 12.57
CA PHE A 181 11.67 6.82 12.18
C PHE A 181 11.68 7.70 13.43
N SER A 182 12.71 8.51 13.57
CA SER A 182 12.82 9.48 14.67
C SER A 182 11.89 10.66 14.41
N ILE A 183 11.31 11.20 15.48
CA ILE A 183 10.53 12.44 15.44
C ILE A 183 11.00 13.38 16.55
N SER A 184 11.00 14.67 16.29
CA SER A 184 11.42 15.70 17.25
C SER A 184 10.30 16.13 18.20
N SER A 185 9.04 15.95 17.81
CA SER A 185 7.87 16.34 18.59
C SER A 185 6.99 15.12 18.92
N PRO A 186 6.97 14.65 20.18
CA PRO A 186 6.16 13.49 20.55
C PRO A 186 4.66 13.82 20.49
N PRO A 187 3.84 12.98 19.82
CA PRO A 187 2.38 13.13 19.77
C PRO A 187 1.69 12.78 21.08
N PHE A 188 2.27 11.87 21.87
CA PHE A 188 1.70 11.33 23.10
C PHE A 188 2.75 11.30 24.22
N GLU A 189 2.29 11.31 25.46
CA GLU A 189 3.13 11.19 26.67
C GLU A 189 3.29 9.73 27.14
N GLN A 190 2.92 8.78 26.29
CA GLN A 190 2.96 7.34 26.55
C GLN A 190 3.10 6.57 25.24
N ASP A 191 3.44 5.29 25.36
CA ASP A 191 3.46 4.37 24.22
C ASP A 191 2.05 4.12 23.69
N VAL A 192 1.92 4.12 22.36
CA VAL A 192 0.63 3.91 21.70
C VAL A 192 0.80 3.01 20.49
N ILE A 193 -0.09 2.02 20.36
CA ILE A 193 -0.19 1.18 19.17
C ILE A 193 -1.32 1.74 18.29
N ILE A 194 -0.99 2.34 17.14
CA ILE A 194 -1.93 3.06 16.29
C ILE A 194 -2.41 2.17 15.13
N PRO A 195 -3.73 1.95 14.97
CA PRO A 195 -4.27 1.08 13.94
C PRO A 195 -4.08 1.63 12.53
N ALA A 196 -3.75 0.76 11.58
CA ALA A 196 -3.54 1.10 10.16
C ALA A 196 -4.85 1.36 9.38
N THR A 197 -5.68 2.30 9.85
CA THR A 197 -6.99 2.61 9.27
C THR A 197 -6.90 3.34 7.93
N LYS A 198 -7.98 3.28 7.14
CA LYS A 198 -8.07 4.00 5.87
C LYS A 198 -7.99 5.51 6.06
N VAL A 199 -8.51 6.04 7.18
CA VAL A 199 -8.48 7.47 7.50
C VAL A 199 -7.04 7.96 7.71
N LEU A 200 -6.24 7.23 8.50
CA LEU A 200 -4.85 7.62 8.79
C LEU A 200 -3.90 7.44 7.59
N LYS A 201 -4.22 6.50 6.69
CA LYS A 201 -3.43 6.17 5.48
C LYS A 201 -3.44 7.25 4.39
N ASN A 202 -4.51 8.01 4.26
CA ASN A 202 -4.78 8.75 3.01
C ASN A 202 -4.37 10.24 3.03
N GLY A 203 -3.85 10.72 4.15
CA GLY A 203 -3.37 12.11 4.27
C GLY A 203 -4.44 13.17 4.56
N MET A 204 -5.74 12.83 4.66
CA MET A 204 -6.79 13.83 4.92
C MET A 204 -6.70 14.54 6.28
N LEU A 205 -5.95 13.95 7.23
CA LEU A 205 -5.67 14.56 8.54
C LEU A 205 -4.32 15.29 8.56
N ASN A 206 -3.59 15.33 7.44
CA ASN A 206 -2.28 15.96 7.37
C ASN A 206 -2.44 17.49 7.47
N VAL A 207 -2.11 18.02 8.64
CA VAL A 207 -2.01 19.45 8.95
C VAL A 207 -0.72 19.68 9.74
N GLU A 208 -0.16 20.89 9.66
CA GLU A 208 1.08 21.19 10.39
C GLU A 208 0.87 21.17 11.91
N LEU A 209 -0.20 21.83 12.37
CA LEU A 209 -0.62 21.85 13.77
C LEU A 209 -2.02 21.26 13.91
N GLY A 210 -2.20 20.38 14.89
CA GLY A 210 -3.46 19.76 15.22
C GLY A 210 -3.51 19.33 16.68
N GLY A 211 -4.72 19.15 17.20
CA GLY A 211 -4.92 18.55 18.51
C GLY A 211 -4.72 17.03 18.43
N ILE A 212 -3.98 16.46 19.36
CA ILE A 212 -3.84 15.00 19.48
C ILE A 212 -3.90 14.61 20.95
N GLY A 213 -4.51 13.46 21.23
CA GLY A 213 -4.69 12.94 22.58
C GLY A 213 -4.92 11.44 22.58
N VAL A 214 -4.68 10.82 23.73
CA VAL A 214 -4.94 9.40 23.97
C VAL A 214 -5.65 9.25 25.31
N LEU A 215 -6.64 8.37 25.35
CA LEU A 215 -7.37 7.96 26.55
C LEU A 215 -7.17 6.47 26.74
N THR A 216 -6.85 6.04 27.97
CA THR A 216 -6.73 4.63 28.33
C THR A 216 -7.85 4.30 29.32
N GLU A 217 -8.72 3.37 28.95
CA GLU A 217 -9.83 2.87 29.79
C GLU A 217 -9.92 1.35 29.61
N ASP A 218 -10.05 0.60 30.69
CA ASP A 218 -10.15 -0.87 30.66
C ASP A 218 -9.05 -1.53 29.80
N ASP A 219 -7.80 -1.10 30.00
CA ASP A 219 -6.61 -1.51 29.23
C ASP A 219 -6.69 -1.27 27.70
N THR A 220 -7.71 -0.56 27.25
CA THR A 220 -7.91 -0.16 25.85
C THR A 220 -7.52 1.29 25.66
N GLN A 221 -6.58 1.53 24.76
CA GLN A 221 -6.25 2.89 24.32
C GLN A 221 -7.21 3.34 23.21
N THR A 222 -7.57 4.61 23.21
CA THR A 222 -8.32 5.28 22.13
C THR A 222 -7.63 6.60 21.83
N ILE A 223 -7.33 6.85 20.56
CA ILE A 223 -6.71 8.11 20.14
C ILE A 223 -7.75 9.09 19.60
N GLU A 224 -7.51 10.39 19.79
CA GLU A 224 -8.24 11.50 19.19
C GLU A 224 -7.27 12.38 18.40
N ILE A 225 -7.62 12.70 17.16
CA ILE A 225 -6.93 13.65 16.29
C ILE A 225 -7.92 14.72 15.85
N ASN A 226 -7.64 15.97 16.20
CA ASN A 226 -8.41 17.14 15.86
C ASN A 226 -7.63 18.02 14.89
N THR A 227 -8.24 18.30 13.75
CA THR A 227 -7.78 19.26 12.73
C THR A 227 -8.84 20.35 12.60
N PRO A 228 -8.59 21.45 11.84
CA PRO A 228 -9.59 22.50 11.67
C PRO A 228 -10.95 22.01 11.12
N VAL A 229 -10.94 20.98 10.27
CA VAL A 229 -12.15 20.50 9.57
C VAL A 229 -12.58 19.09 9.99
N TRP A 230 -11.67 18.27 10.50
CA TRP A 230 -11.93 16.88 10.90
C TRP A 230 -11.60 16.64 12.35
N SER A 231 -12.46 15.91 13.05
CA SER A 231 -12.10 15.19 14.27
C SER A 231 -12.17 13.68 14.02
N TYR A 232 -11.16 12.96 14.45
CA TYR A 232 -11.04 11.52 14.24
C TYR A 232 -10.72 10.80 15.53
N GLN A 233 -11.47 9.75 15.83
CA GLN A 233 -11.26 8.87 16.96
C GLN A 233 -11.09 7.44 16.48
N ALA A 234 -10.13 6.72 17.04
CA ALA A 234 -9.91 5.30 16.72
C ALA A 234 -9.52 4.51 17.97
N ARG A 235 -10.15 3.35 18.15
CA ARG A 235 -9.75 2.36 19.15
C ARG A 235 -8.43 1.71 18.73
N CYS A 236 -7.47 1.68 19.64
CA CYS A 236 -6.20 1.00 19.46
C CYS A 236 -6.34 -0.50 19.80
N PRO A 237 -5.56 -1.38 19.17
CA PRO A 237 -5.54 -2.80 19.52
C PRO A 237 -5.05 -3.01 20.96
N GLU A 238 -5.60 -4.02 21.63
CA GLU A 238 -5.21 -4.42 22.98
C GLU A 238 -4.00 -5.37 22.95
N GLY A 239 -2.87 -4.96 23.53
CA GLY A 239 -1.72 -5.83 23.64
C GLY A 239 -0.43 -5.09 23.91
N ILE A 240 0.65 -5.86 24.09
CA ILE A 240 1.99 -5.33 24.30
C ILE A 240 2.73 -5.40 22.97
N TYR A 241 3.30 -4.28 22.54
CA TYR A 241 4.16 -4.27 21.37
C TYR A 241 5.46 -5.04 21.67
N PRO A 242 5.94 -5.93 20.77
CA PRO A 242 7.18 -6.65 21.01
C PRO A 242 8.35 -5.71 21.27
N ASN A 243 9.32 -6.14 22.09
CA ASN A 243 10.55 -5.39 22.31
C ASN A 243 11.40 -5.42 21.04
N TYR A 244 11.12 -4.49 20.15
CA TYR A 244 11.73 -4.38 18.83
C TYR A 244 13.21 -4.00 18.88
N MET A 245 13.71 -3.45 20.00
CA MET A 245 15.11 -3.06 20.12
C MET A 245 16.03 -4.27 20.12
N GLN A 246 15.56 -5.44 20.56
CA GLN A 246 16.33 -6.67 20.61
C GLN A 246 16.71 -7.22 19.22
N VAL A 247 16.01 -6.81 18.17
CA VAL A 247 16.31 -7.24 16.80
C VAL A 247 17.21 -6.26 16.05
N ILE A 248 17.51 -5.10 16.64
CA ILE A 248 18.44 -4.13 16.07
C ILE A 248 19.86 -4.64 16.36
N PRO A 249 20.66 -4.96 15.33
CA PRO A 249 22.02 -5.44 15.54
C PRO A 249 22.89 -4.34 16.14
N GLU A 250 23.89 -4.74 16.94
CA GLU A 250 24.93 -3.84 17.42
C GLU A 250 25.79 -3.33 16.26
N ASP A 251 26.51 -2.23 16.47
CA ASP A 251 27.39 -1.65 15.44
C ASP A 251 28.73 -2.37 15.28
N THR A 252 28.72 -3.70 15.38
CA THR A 252 29.90 -4.55 15.25
C THR A 252 29.57 -5.84 14.49
N GLY A 253 30.56 -6.43 13.82
CA GLY A 253 30.39 -7.70 13.11
C GLY A 253 29.78 -7.60 11.71
N PHE A 254 29.78 -6.40 11.11
CA PHE A 254 29.53 -6.22 9.68
C PHE A 254 30.81 -6.40 8.88
N THR A 255 30.69 -7.07 7.73
CA THR A 255 31.76 -7.32 6.75
C THR A 255 31.97 -6.13 5.81
N GLY A 256 30.97 -5.26 5.68
CA GLY A 256 31.08 -4.07 4.83
C GLY A 256 29.80 -3.27 4.73
N THR A 257 29.87 -2.20 3.93
CA THR A 257 28.77 -1.26 3.68
C THR A 257 28.50 -1.15 2.19
N LEU A 258 27.25 -1.40 1.80
CA LEU A 258 26.71 -1.18 0.46
C LEU A 258 25.94 0.15 0.44
N SER A 259 26.18 0.98 -0.57
CA SER A 259 25.40 2.19 -0.87
C SER A 259 24.73 2.07 -2.24
N ILE A 260 23.40 2.05 -2.27
CA ILE A 260 22.63 1.99 -3.53
C ILE A 260 22.39 3.42 -4.03
N ALA A 261 22.87 3.71 -5.23
CA ALA A 261 22.72 5.03 -5.83
C ALA A 261 21.30 5.27 -6.37
N PRO A 262 20.78 6.53 -6.34
CA PRO A 262 19.48 6.87 -6.92
C PRO A 262 19.34 6.51 -8.40
N ASP A 263 20.42 6.61 -9.18
CA ASP A 263 20.43 6.31 -10.61
C ASP A 263 20.14 4.82 -10.90
N ASP A 264 20.47 3.94 -9.95
CA ASP A 264 20.23 2.50 -10.05
C ASP A 264 18.84 2.09 -9.56
N LEU A 265 18.05 2.99 -8.95
CA LEU A 265 16.73 2.64 -8.39
C LEU A 265 15.77 2.09 -9.45
N GLY A 266 15.88 2.57 -10.70
CA GLY A 266 15.14 2.04 -11.83
C GLY A 266 15.48 0.58 -12.14
N LEU A 267 16.77 0.24 -12.05
CA LEU A 267 17.27 -1.13 -12.23
C LEU A 267 16.84 -2.03 -11.07
N VAL A 268 16.91 -1.56 -9.83
CA VAL A 268 16.40 -2.32 -8.66
C VAL A 268 14.93 -2.64 -8.83
N LYS A 269 14.11 -1.66 -9.23
CA LYS A 269 12.68 -1.87 -9.49
C LYS A 269 12.44 -2.89 -10.62
N ALA A 270 13.21 -2.82 -11.70
CA ALA A 270 13.12 -3.78 -12.80
C ALA A 270 13.54 -5.20 -12.34
N ALA A 271 14.59 -5.33 -11.55
CA ALA A 271 15.05 -6.58 -10.98
C ALA A 271 13.99 -7.22 -10.10
N VAL A 272 13.37 -6.46 -9.20
CA VAL A 272 12.27 -6.97 -8.36
C VAL A 272 11.09 -7.45 -9.22
N ALA A 273 10.73 -6.72 -10.27
CA ALA A 273 9.60 -7.07 -11.11
C ALA A 273 9.86 -8.28 -12.04
N GLN A 274 11.10 -8.50 -12.47
CA GLN A 274 11.44 -9.51 -13.48
C GLN A 274 12.13 -10.75 -12.89
N LEU A 275 12.84 -10.62 -11.77
CA LEU A 275 13.66 -11.68 -11.17
C LEU A 275 13.02 -12.32 -9.94
N CYS A 276 12.02 -11.67 -9.35
CA CYS A 276 11.20 -12.24 -8.27
C CYS A 276 9.87 -12.75 -8.81
N SER A 277 9.29 -13.75 -8.14
CA SER A 277 7.96 -14.30 -8.44
C SER A 277 7.21 -14.61 -7.16
N ASP A 278 5.93 -15.00 -7.27
CA ASP A 278 5.12 -15.43 -6.11
C ASP A 278 5.71 -16.67 -5.42
N GLU A 279 6.43 -17.53 -6.15
CA GLU A 279 7.10 -18.72 -5.60
C GLU A 279 8.51 -18.43 -5.09
N ALA A 280 9.15 -17.37 -5.61
CA ALA A 280 10.51 -16.96 -5.28
C ALA A 280 10.58 -15.44 -5.09
N GLU A 281 10.19 -14.97 -3.91
CA GLU A 281 10.20 -13.53 -3.56
C GLU A 281 11.60 -12.97 -3.29
N GLY A 282 12.60 -13.86 -3.23
CA GLY A 282 13.98 -13.55 -2.84
C GLY A 282 14.86 -13.14 -4.02
N LEU A 283 15.77 -12.21 -3.74
CA LEU A 283 16.80 -11.71 -4.66
C LEU A 283 18.16 -11.86 -3.99
N PHE A 284 19.14 -12.43 -4.70
CA PHE A 284 20.53 -12.38 -4.26
C PHE A 284 21.04 -10.94 -4.42
N VAL A 285 21.60 -10.41 -3.35
CA VAL A 285 22.37 -9.17 -3.36
C VAL A 285 23.82 -9.58 -3.23
N TYR A 286 24.54 -9.53 -4.36
CA TYR A 286 25.98 -9.77 -4.42
C TYR A 286 26.71 -8.44 -4.33
N VAL A 287 27.71 -8.37 -3.47
CA VAL A 287 28.51 -7.18 -3.24
C VAL A 287 29.96 -7.57 -3.02
N ASP A 288 30.85 -6.95 -3.79
CA ASP A 288 32.27 -6.92 -3.48
C ASP A 288 32.87 -5.53 -3.75
N VAL A 289 34.20 -5.45 -3.80
CA VAL A 289 34.93 -4.18 -3.98
C VAL A 289 34.73 -3.59 -5.39
N ASP A 290 34.45 -4.42 -6.39
CA ASP A 290 34.40 -4.00 -7.79
C ASP A 290 32.97 -3.91 -8.34
N ALA A 291 32.02 -4.65 -7.75
CA ALA A 291 30.67 -4.78 -8.30
C ALA A 291 29.57 -4.94 -7.23
N VAL A 292 28.44 -4.30 -7.52
CA VAL A 292 27.15 -4.54 -6.87
C VAL A 292 26.20 -5.14 -7.89
N ALA A 293 25.59 -6.29 -7.57
CA ALA A 293 24.68 -6.95 -8.48
C ALA A 293 23.48 -7.57 -7.76
N LEU A 294 22.35 -7.58 -8.46
CA LEU A 294 21.13 -8.26 -8.04
C LEU A 294 20.89 -9.45 -8.96
N LEU A 295 20.65 -10.64 -8.38
CA LEU A 295 20.46 -11.87 -9.15
C LEU A 295 19.20 -12.61 -8.70
N SER A 296 18.51 -13.25 -9.64
CA SER A 296 17.38 -14.14 -9.32
C SER A 296 17.86 -15.27 -8.42
N THR A 297 17.01 -15.73 -7.49
CA THR A 297 17.27 -16.93 -6.69
C THR A 297 17.08 -18.22 -7.47
N CYS A 298 16.36 -18.18 -8.59
CA CYS A 298 16.16 -19.29 -9.50
C CYS A 298 17.20 -19.29 -10.63
N VAL A 299 17.44 -20.48 -11.18
CA VAL A 299 18.18 -20.67 -12.43
C VAL A 299 17.14 -20.99 -13.51
N GLY A 300 17.25 -20.32 -14.66
CA GLY A 300 16.36 -20.53 -15.81
C GLY A 300 16.55 -21.90 -16.47
N GLU A 301 15.63 -22.25 -17.36
CA GLU A 301 15.68 -23.51 -18.11
C GLU A 301 16.93 -23.62 -19.00
N ASP A 302 17.47 -22.48 -19.43
CA ASP A 302 18.72 -22.35 -20.19
C ASP A 302 19.99 -22.50 -19.31
N GLY A 303 19.81 -22.76 -18.01
CA GLY A 303 20.90 -22.85 -17.03
C GLY A 303 21.47 -21.50 -16.62
N GLN A 304 20.91 -20.38 -17.10
CA GLN A 304 21.39 -19.03 -16.75
C GLN A 304 20.62 -18.45 -15.57
N ARG A 305 21.29 -17.60 -14.79
CA ARG A 305 20.68 -16.83 -13.72
C ARG A 305 20.46 -15.40 -14.20
N GLY A 306 19.20 -14.96 -14.19
CA GLY A 306 18.88 -13.56 -14.47
C GLY A 306 19.58 -12.64 -13.46
N ARG A 307 20.21 -11.57 -13.95
CA ARG A 307 21.01 -10.64 -13.14
C ARG A 307 20.96 -9.22 -13.68
N VAL A 308 21.22 -8.27 -12.81
CA VAL A 308 21.50 -6.88 -13.16
C VAL A 308 22.67 -6.36 -12.33
N ILE A 309 23.54 -5.58 -12.96
CA ILE A 309 24.65 -4.89 -12.29
C ILE A 309 24.20 -3.47 -11.99
N LEU A 310 24.44 -3.02 -10.76
CA LEU A 310 24.13 -1.67 -10.29
C LEU A 310 25.40 -0.83 -10.42
N SER A 311 25.60 -0.22 -11.58
CA SER A 311 26.88 0.39 -11.96
C SER A 311 27.19 1.72 -11.26
N SER A 312 26.16 2.39 -10.72
CA SER A 312 26.32 3.66 -10.00
C SER A 312 26.40 3.45 -8.48
N SER A 313 26.05 2.26 -8.01
CA SER A 313 26.10 1.86 -6.60
C SER A 313 27.52 1.46 -6.21
N SER A 314 27.87 1.62 -4.94
CA SER A 314 29.22 1.39 -4.44
C SER A 314 29.20 0.58 -3.16
N ALA A 315 30.32 -0.05 -2.84
CA ALA A 315 30.47 -0.76 -1.58
C ALA A 315 31.89 -0.68 -1.03
N GLU A 316 32.00 -0.74 0.28
CA GLU A 316 33.24 -0.90 1.03
C GLU A 316 33.18 -2.25 1.75
N MET A 317 33.93 -3.24 1.27
CA MET A 317 33.82 -4.63 1.70
C MET A 317 35.17 -5.20 2.12
N GLU A 318 35.20 -5.97 3.22
CA GLU A 318 36.37 -6.77 3.62
C GLU A 318 36.52 -8.03 2.76
N CYS A 319 35.39 -8.64 2.38
CA CYS A 319 35.31 -9.78 1.47
C CYS A 319 33.98 -9.76 0.68
N PRO A 320 33.88 -10.51 -0.43
CA PRO A 320 32.62 -10.63 -1.18
C PRO A 320 31.50 -11.23 -0.32
N VAL A 321 30.33 -10.61 -0.35
CA VAL A 321 29.13 -11.06 0.37
C VAL A 321 28.00 -11.33 -0.62
N ALA A 322 27.28 -12.41 -0.39
CA ALA A 322 26.04 -12.72 -1.09
C ALA A 322 24.99 -13.17 -0.08
N ASN A 323 23.96 -12.35 0.14
CA ASN A 323 22.78 -12.77 0.90
C ASN A 323 21.53 -12.67 0.03
N VAL A 324 20.49 -13.43 0.41
CA VAL A 324 19.17 -13.35 -0.21
C VAL A 324 18.29 -12.45 0.63
N VAL A 325 17.60 -11.49 0.02
CA VAL A 325 16.58 -10.67 0.69
C VAL A 325 15.28 -10.69 -0.11
N ASN A 326 14.14 -10.46 0.54
CA ASN A 326 12.90 -10.25 -0.19
C ASN A 326 13.01 -8.96 -1.03
N GLY A 327 12.77 -9.07 -2.33
CA GLY A 327 12.96 -7.97 -3.28
C GLY A 327 12.03 -6.78 -3.02
N GLN A 328 10.77 -7.05 -2.63
CA GLN A 328 9.84 -5.98 -2.26
C GLN A 328 10.28 -5.27 -0.98
N PHE A 329 10.89 -5.99 -0.04
CA PHE A 329 11.38 -5.39 1.21
C PHE A 329 12.56 -4.45 0.97
N LEU A 330 13.50 -4.85 0.11
CA LEU A 330 14.59 -3.98 -0.34
C LEU A 330 14.05 -2.71 -1.01
N LEU A 331 13.07 -2.87 -1.91
CA LEU A 331 12.47 -1.74 -2.62
C LEU A 331 11.73 -0.77 -1.69
N ASP A 332 11.02 -1.28 -0.69
CA ASP A 332 10.34 -0.45 0.31
C ASP A 332 11.32 0.30 1.21
N ALA A 333 12.45 -0.32 1.58
CA ALA A 333 13.52 0.33 2.32
C ALA A 333 14.10 1.53 1.54
N LEU A 334 14.42 1.33 0.26
CA LEU A 334 14.93 2.38 -0.62
C LEU A 334 13.92 3.53 -0.79
N LYS A 335 12.64 3.22 -1.02
CA LYS A 335 11.57 4.24 -1.10
C LYS A 335 11.39 5.02 0.19
N ALA A 336 11.64 4.39 1.34
CA ALA A 336 11.57 5.05 2.63
C ALA A 336 12.79 5.94 2.92
N GLY A 337 13.85 5.85 2.11
CA GLY A 337 15.08 6.64 2.24
C GLY A 337 16.23 5.90 2.93
N PHE A 338 16.20 4.57 3.00
CA PHE A 338 17.30 3.75 3.48
C PHE A 338 18.06 3.17 2.28
N ASP A 339 19.22 3.74 1.98
CA ASP A 339 20.04 3.46 0.80
C ASP A 339 21.43 2.90 1.15
N THR A 340 21.81 2.95 2.42
CA THR A 340 23.07 2.45 2.96
C THR A 340 22.79 1.21 3.80
N PHE A 341 23.44 0.10 3.50
CA PHE A 341 23.20 -1.21 4.08
C PHE A 341 24.50 -1.76 4.65
N ARG A 342 24.53 -2.06 5.94
CA ARG A 342 25.64 -2.78 6.57
C ARG A 342 25.36 -4.28 6.50
N LEU A 343 26.29 -5.00 5.87
CA LEU A 343 26.15 -6.40 5.48
C LEU A 343 27.09 -7.28 6.30
N SER A 344 26.71 -8.53 6.51
CA SER A 344 27.57 -9.56 7.11
C SER A 344 27.61 -10.77 6.18
N GLU A 345 28.73 -11.48 6.16
CA GLU A 345 28.88 -12.72 5.40
C GLU A 345 27.81 -13.77 5.79
N GLU A 346 27.65 -14.00 7.09
CA GLU A 346 26.54 -14.81 7.61
C GLU A 346 25.20 -14.08 7.48
N PRO A 347 24.08 -14.78 7.24
CA PRO A 347 22.75 -14.19 7.06
C PRO A 347 22.17 -13.68 8.39
N ARG A 348 22.75 -12.60 8.91
CA ARG A 348 22.35 -11.85 10.10
C ARG A 348 21.53 -10.61 9.72
N PRO A 349 20.76 -10.02 10.64
CA PRO A 349 20.02 -8.79 10.35
C PRO A 349 20.93 -7.71 9.77
N TRP A 350 20.54 -7.14 8.64
CA TRP A 350 21.22 -5.97 8.09
C TRP A 350 20.77 -4.71 8.82
N LEU A 351 21.71 -3.79 9.05
CA LEU A 351 21.40 -2.45 9.56
C LEU A 351 21.45 -1.47 8.40
N CYS A 352 20.33 -0.79 8.14
CA CYS A 352 20.22 0.14 7.04
C CYS A 352 19.95 1.56 7.53
N THR A 353 20.63 2.52 6.91
CA THR A 353 20.54 3.96 7.15
C THR A 353 20.43 4.69 5.82
N GLY A 354 20.28 6.01 5.85
CA GLY A 354 20.28 6.82 4.63
C GLY A 354 19.76 8.23 4.89
N SER A 355 19.05 8.78 3.91
CA SER A 355 18.41 10.11 4.00
C SER A 355 17.26 10.20 5.02
N ALA A 356 16.67 9.07 5.41
CA ALA A 356 15.63 9.04 6.44
C ALA A 356 16.24 9.15 7.85
N GLU A 357 15.69 10.04 8.69
CA GLU A 357 16.06 10.13 10.09
C GLU A 357 15.55 8.91 10.87
N GLY A 358 16.43 7.94 11.08
CA GLY A 358 16.10 6.69 11.74
C GLY A 358 16.96 5.53 11.25
N LEU A 359 16.42 4.32 11.35
CA LEU A 359 17.08 3.11 10.87
C LEU A 359 16.07 2.10 10.34
N HIS A 360 16.57 1.18 9.55
CA HIS A 360 15.84 0.02 9.07
C HIS A 360 16.64 -1.25 9.37
N VAL A 361 15.93 -2.32 9.70
CA VAL A 361 16.50 -3.66 9.84
C VAL A 361 15.84 -4.56 8.81
N LEU A 362 16.66 -5.26 8.03
CA LEU A 362 16.20 -6.21 7.03
C LEU A 362 16.79 -7.58 7.33
N MET A 363 15.94 -8.60 7.49
CA MET A 363 16.41 -9.97 7.69
C MET A 363 16.69 -10.66 6.36
N PRO A 364 17.92 -11.13 6.12
CA PRO A 364 18.18 -12.02 5.00
C PRO A 364 17.49 -13.37 5.16
N MET A 365 17.17 -13.98 4.02
CA MET A 365 16.71 -15.34 3.90
C MET A 365 17.93 -16.28 3.90
N ARG A 366 17.74 -17.49 4.45
CA ARG A 366 18.78 -18.52 4.45
C ARG A 366 19.00 -19.02 3.02
N THR A 367 20.26 -19.26 2.68
CA THR A 367 20.70 -19.80 1.39
C THR A 367 21.97 -20.61 1.61
N ASP A 368 22.17 -21.64 0.78
CA ASP A 368 23.38 -22.45 0.76
C ASP A 368 24.38 -21.99 -0.33
N VAL A 369 24.00 -20.99 -1.14
CA VAL A 369 24.84 -20.42 -2.20
C VAL A 369 25.77 -19.38 -1.61
N ALA A 370 27.08 -19.57 -1.78
CA ALA A 370 28.10 -18.65 -1.30
C ALA A 370 28.43 -17.56 -2.33
N ALA A 371 29.07 -16.48 -1.89
CA ALA A 371 29.50 -15.40 -2.79
C ALA A 371 30.45 -15.91 -3.89
N GLY A 372 31.34 -16.85 -3.57
CA GLY A 372 32.26 -17.46 -4.54
C GLY A 372 31.57 -18.20 -5.69
N ASP A 373 30.36 -18.73 -5.47
CA ASP A 373 29.58 -19.41 -6.52
C ASP A 373 28.99 -18.41 -7.53
N LEU A 374 28.75 -17.17 -7.08
CA LEU A 374 28.17 -16.11 -7.88
C LEU A 374 29.22 -15.20 -8.52
N ALA A 375 30.43 -15.11 -7.97
CA ALA A 375 31.49 -14.25 -8.50
C ALA A 375 31.78 -14.46 -10.00
N PRO A 376 31.87 -15.69 -10.55
CA PRO A 376 32.08 -15.89 -11.99
C PRO A 376 30.94 -15.34 -12.87
N LEU A 377 29.73 -15.22 -12.31
CA LEU A 377 28.57 -14.64 -13.01
C LEU A 377 28.66 -13.11 -13.04
N ILE A 378 29.44 -12.48 -12.16
CA ILE A 378 29.56 -11.03 -12.08
C ILE A 378 30.84 -10.55 -12.77
N HIS A 379 31.97 -11.19 -12.51
CA HIS A 379 33.29 -10.82 -13.06
C HIS A 379 33.67 -11.61 -14.31
N GLY A 380 32.83 -12.55 -14.75
CA GLY A 380 33.09 -13.47 -15.85
C GLY A 380 33.71 -12.81 -17.08
N THR A 381 34.97 -13.18 -17.31
CA THR A 381 35.86 -12.83 -18.41
C THR A 381 35.33 -13.28 -19.77
N LYS A 382 35.66 -12.53 -20.85
CA LYS A 382 35.59 -13.03 -22.24
C LYS A 382 36.27 -14.40 -22.31
N PRO A 383 35.72 -15.39 -23.03
CA PRO A 383 36.40 -16.65 -23.21
C PRO A 383 37.64 -16.43 -24.09
N GLU A 384 38.84 -16.58 -23.52
CA GLU A 384 40.04 -16.87 -24.29
C GLU A 384 40.07 -18.37 -24.61
N GLY A 385 40.11 -18.66 -25.91
CA GLY A 385 40.21 -19.99 -26.50
C GLY A 385 40.59 -19.83 -27.97
N GLU A 386 41.88 -19.99 -28.21
CA GLU A 386 42.64 -19.84 -29.46
C GLU A 386 41.96 -20.36 -30.73
N ASN A 387 42.06 -19.58 -31.81
CA ASN A 387 42.73 -20.07 -33.03
C ASN A 387 43.22 -18.91 -33.89
N THR A 388 44.53 -18.73 -33.85
CA THR A 388 45.34 -18.02 -34.83
C THR A 388 45.15 -18.66 -36.20
N VAL A 389 44.58 -17.93 -37.16
CA VAL A 389 45.01 -18.07 -38.56
C VAL A 389 45.21 -16.68 -39.15
N SER A 390 46.47 -16.46 -39.50
CA SER A 390 47.08 -15.28 -40.10
C SER A 390 46.43 -14.83 -41.40
N ALA A 391 46.39 -13.50 -41.62
CA ALA A 391 46.84 -12.88 -42.87
C ALA A 391 46.93 -11.35 -42.67
N GLN A 392 48.16 -10.83 -42.64
CA GLN A 392 48.45 -9.44 -42.94
C GLN A 392 48.74 -9.27 -44.44
N GLN A 393 48.64 -8.01 -44.87
CA GLN A 393 49.19 -7.37 -46.10
C GLN A 393 48.21 -7.40 -47.30
N THR A 394 47.97 -6.31 -48.04
CA THR A 394 48.67 -5.01 -48.24
C THR A 394 47.68 -4.11 -49.02
N ILE A 395 47.44 -2.84 -48.64
CA ILE A 395 48.03 -1.59 -49.18
C ILE A 395 47.36 -1.02 -50.46
N GLU A 396 46.86 0.23 -50.31
CA GLU A 396 46.77 1.37 -51.27
C GLU A 396 46.00 1.20 -52.59
N ALA A 397 45.46 2.22 -53.25
CA ALA A 397 45.12 3.62 -53.01
C ALA A 397 44.39 4.08 -54.30
N ALA A 398 43.62 5.17 -54.22
CA ALA A 398 43.40 6.19 -55.25
C ALA A 398 41.94 6.67 -55.21
N GLY A 399 41.76 7.92 -54.78
CA GLY A 399 40.58 8.71 -55.14
C GLY A 399 40.92 9.61 -56.33
N THR A 400 39.88 9.97 -57.10
CA THR A 400 39.67 11.31 -57.65
C THR A 400 38.26 11.42 -58.25
N ASP A 401 37.53 12.41 -57.72
CA ASP A 401 36.75 13.46 -58.39
C ASP A 401 35.56 13.22 -59.35
N GLU A 402 34.58 14.12 -59.09
CA GLU A 402 33.67 14.83 -60.02
C GLU A 402 32.29 14.27 -60.41
N GLN A 403 31.28 14.86 -59.75
CA GLN A 403 30.12 15.62 -60.26
C GLN A 403 29.24 15.13 -61.44
N GLN A 404 27.94 15.05 -61.08
CA GLN A 404 26.74 15.61 -61.75
C GLN A 404 26.11 15.00 -63.02
N GLN A 405 24.80 14.72 -62.84
CA GLN A 405 23.65 14.90 -63.75
C GLN A 405 23.58 14.10 -65.08
N ALA A 406 22.53 13.29 -65.21
CA ALA A 406 21.36 13.64 -66.05
C ALA A 406 20.32 12.50 -66.11
N ASN A 407 19.05 12.90 -66.11
CA ASN A 407 17.85 12.12 -66.40
C ASN A 407 17.84 11.55 -67.83
N ALA A 408 17.28 10.34 -68.01
CA ALA A 408 16.32 10.01 -69.07
C ALA A 408 15.71 8.63 -68.80
N GLY A 409 14.38 8.56 -68.66
CA GLY A 409 13.66 7.31 -68.43
C GLY A 409 13.28 6.57 -69.71
N SER A 410 12.92 5.29 -69.58
CA SER A 410 11.65 4.74 -70.06
C SER A 410 11.53 3.22 -69.77
N ALA A 411 10.26 2.79 -69.69
CA ALA A 411 9.74 1.43 -69.82
C ALA A 411 9.67 0.54 -68.56
N SER A 412 8.54 0.74 -67.88
CA SER A 412 7.74 -0.20 -67.10
C SER A 412 7.82 -1.69 -67.50
N GLN A 413 8.05 -2.56 -66.51
CA GLN A 413 7.29 -3.80 -66.35
C GLN A 413 6.99 -4.03 -64.86
N HIS A 414 5.70 -4.18 -64.60
CA HIS A 414 5.09 -4.40 -63.30
C HIS A 414 5.23 -5.88 -62.91
N ASN A 415 5.70 -6.16 -61.69
CA ASN A 415 5.52 -7.45 -61.03
C ASN A 415 4.91 -7.17 -59.64
N PRO A 416 3.75 -7.76 -59.29
CA PRO A 416 3.02 -7.43 -58.07
C PRO A 416 3.49 -8.29 -56.88
N ASN A 417 3.19 -7.79 -55.68
CA ASN A 417 3.37 -8.42 -54.36
C ASN A 417 4.78 -8.38 -53.75
N LEU A 418 5.11 -7.21 -53.21
CA LEU A 418 5.76 -7.07 -51.91
C LEU A 418 4.82 -6.22 -51.06
N THR A 419 3.93 -6.84 -50.29
CA THR A 419 3.31 -6.15 -49.16
C THR A 419 4.39 -6.02 -48.10
N LEU A 420 4.91 -4.79 -47.91
CA LEU A 420 5.56 -4.45 -46.65
C LEU A 420 4.49 -4.61 -45.57
N ASP A 421 4.63 -5.63 -44.72
CA ASP A 421 3.85 -5.70 -43.49
C ASP A 421 4.21 -4.45 -42.67
N ASP A 422 3.20 -3.63 -42.42
CA ASP A 422 3.34 -2.43 -41.62
C ASP A 422 3.65 -2.87 -40.17
N PRO A 423 4.84 -2.57 -39.61
CA PRO A 423 5.19 -2.97 -38.25
C PRO A 423 4.21 -2.44 -37.19
N VAL A 424 3.43 -1.40 -37.53
CA VAL A 424 2.35 -0.89 -36.68
C VAL A 424 1.17 -1.87 -36.63
N GLN A 425 0.85 -2.54 -37.74
CA GLN A 425 -0.24 -3.52 -37.79
C GLN A 425 0.10 -4.79 -37.00
N GLU A 426 1.34 -5.26 -37.08
CA GLU A 426 1.83 -6.39 -36.29
C GLU A 426 1.80 -6.08 -34.78
N LEU A 427 2.13 -4.84 -34.39
CA LEU A 427 1.99 -4.35 -33.01
C LEU A 427 0.52 -4.28 -32.57
N MET A 428 -0.40 -3.84 -33.44
CA MET A 428 -1.82 -3.81 -33.12
C MET A 428 -2.37 -5.22 -32.93
N ASP A 429 -1.99 -6.17 -33.78
CA ASP A 429 -2.41 -7.56 -33.68
C ASP A 429 -1.84 -8.22 -32.42
N ALA A 430 -0.58 -7.91 -32.04
CA ALA A 430 0.01 -8.35 -30.78
C ALA A 430 -0.71 -7.78 -29.54
N VAL A 431 -1.14 -6.52 -29.58
CA VAL A 431 -1.94 -5.90 -28.50
C VAL A 431 -3.32 -6.54 -28.39
N ILE A 432 -3.97 -6.83 -29.52
CA ILE A 432 -5.27 -7.51 -29.54
C ILE A 432 -5.12 -8.94 -28.98
N GLY A 433 -4.07 -9.66 -29.38
CA GLY A 433 -3.75 -10.98 -28.84
C GLY A 433 -3.51 -10.97 -27.32
N ALA A 434 -2.78 -9.96 -26.82
CA ALA A 434 -2.56 -9.78 -25.39
C ALA A 434 -3.86 -9.48 -24.63
N GLN A 435 -4.74 -8.64 -25.19
CA GLN A 435 -6.05 -8.33 -24.60
C GLN A 435 -6.95 -9.58 -24.53
N GLU A 436 -6.91 -10.42 -25.56
CA GLU A 436 -7.70 -11.65 -25.61
C GLU A 436 -7.17 -12.71 -24.64
N ALA A 437 -5.84 -12.83 -24.49
CA ALA A 437 -5.22 -13.68 -23.48
C ALA A 437 -5.61 -13.27 -22.05
N VAL A 438 -5.62 -11.97 -21.75
CA VAL A 438 -6.09 -11.45 -20.44
C VAL A 438 -7.57 -11.77 -20.20
N LYS A 439 -8.40 -11.70 -21.25
CA LYS A 439 -9.82 -12.04 -21.15
C LYS A 439 -10.03 -13.54 -20.89
N GLN A 440 -9.24 -14.40 -21.53
CA GLN A 440 -9.27 -15.86 -21.28
C GLN A 440 -8.79 -16.19 -19.86
N ALA A 441 -7.70 -15.58 -19.39
CA ALA A 441 -7.19 -15.75 -18.02
C ALA A 441 -8.24 -15.34 -16.97
N ASN A 442 -8.92 -14.20 -17.18
CA ASN A 442 -9.99 -13.75 -16.31
C ASN A 442 -11.21 -14.70 -16.29
N SER A 443 -11.55 -15.30 -17.44
CA SER A 443 -12.60 -16.32 -17.51
C SER A 443 -12.21 -17.58 -16.73
N ALA A 444 -10.97 -18.04 -16.88
CA ALA A 444 -10.44 -19.20 -16.14
C ALA A 444 -10.45 -18.96 -14.62
N LEU A 445 -10.06 -17.76 -14.16
CA LEU A 445 -10.14 -17.36 -12.74
C LEU A 445 -11.58 -17.40 -12.21
N HIS A 446 -12.56 -16.95 -12.99
CA HIS A 446 -13.97 -17.05 -12.60
C HIS A 446 -14.43 -18.52 -12.48
N GLY A 447 -13.97 -19.39 -13.39
CA GLY A 447 -14.21 -20.83 -13.32
C GLY A 447 -13.62 -21.48 -12.06
N ILE A 448 -12.38 -21.15 -11.72
CA ILE A 448 -11.69 -21.63 -10.51
C ILE A 448 -12.42 -21.16 -9.24
N LYS A 449 -12.82 -19.87 -9.18
CA LYS A 449 -13.60 -19.32 -8.07
C LYS A 449 -14.95 -20.02 -7.90
N GLY A 450 -15.60 -20.40 -9.01
CA GLY A 450 -16.82 -21.21 -9.00
C GLY A 450 -16.59 -22.60 -8.40
N LYS A 451 -15.53 -23.30 -8.83
CA LYS A 451 -15.14 -24.62 -8.29
C LYS A 451 -14.79 -24.53 -6.79
N LEU A 452 -14.08 -23.50 -6.37
CA LEU A 452 -13.72 -23.26 -4.96
C LEU A 452 -14.98 -23.14 -4.08
N LYS A 453 -15.98 -22.36 -4.51
CA LYS A 453 -17.26 -22.24 -3.80
C LYS A 453 -18.03 -23.56 -3.73
N ALA A 454 -17.98 -24.38 -4.79
CA ALA A 454 -18.62 -25.69 -4.80
C ALA A 454 -17.94 -26.65 -3.79
N VAL A 455 -16.61 -26.62 -3.71
CA VAL A 455 -15.82 -27.39 -2.75
C VAL A 455 -16.11 -26.94 -1.32
N GLU A 456 -16.15 -25.63 -1.05
CA GLU A 456 -16.49 -25.10 0.28
C GLU A 456 -17.89 -25.53 0.72
N LYS A 457 -18.87 -25.49 -0.19
CA LYS A 457 -20.23 -25.97 0.08
C LYS A 457 -20.27 -27.46 0.38
N HIS A 458 -19.46 -28.26 -0.31
CA HIS A 458 -19.35 -29.71 -0.07
C HIS A 458 -18.77 -30.00 1.32
N TYR A 459 -17.69 -29.32 1.72
CA TYR A 459 -17.11 -29.47 3.07
C TYR A 459 -18.11 -29.08 4.17
N ARG A 460 -18.80 -27.94 4.03
CA ARG A 460 -19.84 -27.53 5.00
C ARG A 460 -21.01 -28.53 5.11
N ALA A 461 -21.38 -29.18 4.00
CA ALA A 461 -22.42 -30.21 4.02
C ALA A 461 -21.92 -31.49 4.73
N ARG A 462 -20.66 -31.86 4.49
CA ARG A 462 -20.00 -33.00 5.14
C ARG A 462 -19.89 -32.80 6.65
N ASP A 463 -19.50 -31.61 7.10
CA ASP A 463 -19.37 -31.31 8.54
C ASP A 463 -20.73 -31.36 9.25
N LYS A 464 -21.80 -30.92 8.58
CA LYS A 464 -23.17 -31.08 9.09
C LYS A 464 -23.60 -32.55 9.19
N GLN A 465 -23.15 -33.42 8.29
CA GLN A 465 -23.42 -34.86 8.35
C GLN A 465 -22.63 -35.54 9.48
N PHE A 466 -21.37 -35.13 9.70
CA PHE A 466 -20.57 -35.60 10.83
C PHE A 466 -21.21 -35.21 12.17
N ALA A 467 -21.58 -33.94 12.34
CA ALA A 467 -22.25 -33.46 13.55
C ALA A 467 -23.59 -34.17 13.82
N LYS A 468 -24.34 -34.56 12.78
CA LYS A 468 -25.54 -35.39 12.95
C LYS A 468 -25.19 -36.82 13.37
N SER A 469 -24.17 -37.42 12.76
CA SER A 469 -23.74 -38.79 13.06
C SER A 469 -23.19 -38.91 14.48
N GLU A 470 -22.45 -37.92 14.98
CA GLU A 470 -22.00 -37.84 16.38
C GLU A 470 -23.17 -37.79 17.37
N LYS A 471 -24.23 -37.04 17.06
CA LYS A 471 -25.43 -36.99 17.90
C LYS A 471 -26.14 -38.35 17.96
N VAL A 472 -26.22 -39.07 16.84
CA VAL A 472 -26.81 -40.42 16.81
C VAL A 472 -25.94 -41.42 17.58
N LEU A 473 -24.61 -41.34 17.44
CA LEU A 473 -23.67 -42.16 18.21
C LEU A 473 -23.79 -41.91 19.72
N ALA A 474 -23.89 -40.65 20.15
CA ALA A 474 -24.08 -40.30 21.55
C ALA A 474 -25.41 -40.84 22.11
N GLN A 475 -26.48 -40.80 21.31
CA GLN A 475 -27.78 -41.38 21.69
C GLN A 475 -27.72 -42.92 21.80
N LEU A 476 -27.03 -43.60 20.87
CA LEU A 476 -26.86 -45.05 20.93
C LEU A 476 -25.97 -45.48 22.11
N GLN A 477 -24.92 -44.72 22.42
CA GLN A 477 -24.08 -44.95 23.60
C GLN A 477 -24.85 -44.79 24.92
N GLN A 478 -25.82 -43.87 24.98
CA GLN A 478 -26.73 -43.77 26.13
C GLN A 478 -27.65 -44.98 26.25
N VAL A 479 -28.13 -45.55 25.14
CA VAL A 479 -29.03 -46.73 25.17
C VAL A 479 -28.29 -48.03 25.50
N VAL A 480 -27.02 -48.17 25.13
CA VAL A 480 -26.21 -49.38 25.39
C VAL A 480 -25.66 -49.43 26.83
N ASN A 481 -25.63 -48.29 27.54
CA ASN A 481 -25.20 -48.20 28.95
C ASN A 481 -26.36 -48.27 29.96
N PHE A 482 -27.54 -48.78 29.55
CA PHE A 482 -28.68 -49.09 30.42
C PHE A 482 -28.91 -50.59 30.57
#